data_AF-A0A2W6SHY3-F1
#
_entry.id   AF-A0A2W6SHY3-F1
#
_cell.length_a   1.000
_cell.length_b   1.000
_cell.length_c   1.000
_cell.angle_alpha   90.00
_cell.angle_beta   90.00
_cell.angle_gamma   90.00
#
_symmetry.space_group_name_H-M   'P 1'
#
loop_
_entity.id
_entity.type
_entity.pdbx_description
1 polymer ?
#
loop_
_entity_poly.entity_id
_entity_poly.type
_entity_poly.pdbx_seq_one_letter_code
_entity_poly.pdbx_strand_id
1 'polypeptide(L)' 'MDRVEALIHRLAPAAICDDCIVERLGLAALHQASLRTRELAGTRAYERSEEPCSLCGEPKSVIRRQVHR' A
#
# COMPACT_ATOMS: atom_id res chain seq x y z
N MET A 1 0.50 11.93 11.65
CA MET A 1 0.30 11.57 10.23
C MET A 1 0.62 10.09 10.08
N ASP A 2 -0.19 9.36 9.33
CA ASP A 2 -0.02 7.92 9.14
C ASP A 2 1.17 7.63 8.18
N ARG A 3 2.11 6.78 8.61
CA ARG A 3 3.33 6.48 7.85
C ARG A 3 3.06 5.60 6.62
N VAL A 4 2.07 4.71 6.69
CA VAL A 4 1.65 3.85 5.57
C VAL A 4 1.01 4.70 4.48
N GLU A 5 0.07 5.56 4.88
CA GLU A 5 -0.61 6.48 3.99
C GLU A 5 0.36 7.43 3.28
N ALA A 6 1.32 7.99 4.02
CA ALA A 6 2.35 8.87 3.46
C ALA A 6 3.26 8.14 2.45
N LEU A 7 3.60 6.87 2.68
CA LEU A 7 4.37 6.06 1.74
C LEU A 7 3.58 5.82 0.45
N ILE A 8 2.32 5.37 0.56
CA ILE A 8 1.45 5.11 -0.60
C ILE A 8 1.22 6.40 -1.40
N HIS A 9 1.03 7.54 -0.72
CA HIS A 9 0.86 8.83 -1.38
C HIS A 9 2.11 9.27 -2.16
N ARG A 10 3.31 8.95 -1.68
CA ARG A 10 4.57 9.24 -2.39
C ARG A 10 4.78 8.34 -3.61
N LEU A 11 4.26 7.12 -3.57
CA LEU A 11 4.38 6.15 -4.66
C LEU A 11 3.29 6.31 -5.72
N ALA A 12 2.19 7.00 -5.41
CA ALA A 12 1.07 7.19 -6.32
C ALA A 12 1.52 7.70 -7.71
N PRO A 13 1.08 7.08 -8.82
CA PRO A 13 0.04 6.05 -8.92
C PRO A 13 0.52 4.58 -8.77
N ALA A 14 1.80 4.34 -8.47
CA ALA A 14 2.35 2.99 -8.37
C ALA A 14 1.77 2.20 -7.17
N ALA A 15 1.55 0.90 -7.36
CA ALA A 15 1.01 0.00 -6.35
C ALA A 15 2.12 -0.72 -5.56
N ILE A 16 1.91 -0.95 -4.26
CA ILE A 16 2.87 -1.58 -3.36
C ILE A 16 2.19 -2.62 -2.45
N CYS A 17 2.87 -3.74 -2.16
CA CYS A 17 2.33 -4.79 -1.28
C CYS A 17 2.59 -4.53 0.22
N ASP A 18 1.81 -5.20 1.07
CA ASP A 18 1.92 -5.09 2.53
C ASP A 18 3.34 -5.46 3.03
N ASP A 19 4.00 -6.46 2.42
CA ASP A 19 5.37 -6.88 2.78
C ASP A 19 6.39 -5.75 2.58
N CYS A 20 6.35 -5.09 1.42
CA CYS A 20 7.26 -4.00 1.12
C CYS A 20 6.95 -2.75 1.98
N ILE A 21 5.69 -2.54 2.38
CA ILE A 21 5.33 -1.49 3.34
C ILE A 21 5.99 -1.77 4.70
N VAL A 22 5.90 -3.00 5.20
CA VAL A 22 6.52 -3.42 6.46
C VAL A 22 8.03 -3.18 6.42
N GLU A 23 8.69 -3.67 5.38
CA GLU A 23 10.13 -3.54 5.21
C GLU A 23 10.56 -2.07 5.15
N ARG A 24 9.89 -1.25 4.33
CA ARG A 24 10.25 0.17 4.14
C ARG A 24 10.00 1.03 5.36
N LEU A 25 8.99 0.70 6.17
CA LEU A 25 8.64 1.46 7.36
C LEU A 25 9.26 0.88 8.65
N GLY A 26 9.90 -0.29 8.56
CA GLY A 26 10.42 -1.02 9.72
C GLY A 26 9.30 -1.41 10.69
N LEU A 27 8.13 -1.82 10.17
CA LEU A 27 7.02 -2.26 11.01
C LEU A 27 7.34 -3.63 11.62
N ALA A 28 6.97 -3.82 12.88
CA ALA A 28 7.24 -5.08 13.57
C ALA A 28 6.33 -6.23 13.10
N ALA A 29 5.15 -5.92 12.57
CA ALA A 29 4.19 -6.93 12.15
C ALA A 29 3.46 -6.55 10.84
N LEU A 30 3.39 -7.53 9.92
CA LEU A 30 2.59 -7.45 8.68
C LEU A 30 1.12 -7.14 8.93
N HIS A 31 0.58 -7.59 10.08
CA HIS A 31 -0.78 -7.27 10.49
C HIS A 31 -1.04 -5.76 10.59
N GLN A 32 -0.07 -4.96 11.05
CA GLN A 32 -0.24 -3.50 11.17
C GLN A 32 -0.36 -2.84 9.80
N ALA A 33 0.47 -3.27 8.83
CA ALA A 33 0.36 -2.80 7.45
C ALA A 33 -0.98 -3.24 6.84
N SER A 34 -1.32 -4.53 6.96
CA SER A 34 -2.51 -5.10 6.33
C SER A 34 -3.82 -4.49 6.86
N LEU A 35 -3.93 -4.29 8.17
CA LEU A 35 -5.10 -3.62 8.76
C LEU A 35 -5.24 -2.21 8.18
N ARG A 36 -4.15 -1.45 8.16
CA ARG A 36 -4.18 -0.07 7.69
C ARG A 36 -4.46 0.04 6.19
N THR A 37 -3.89 -0.83 5.36
CA THR A 37 -4.17 -0.83 3.92
C THR A 37 -5.61 -1.23 3.63
N ARG A 38 -6.23 -2.11 4.42
CA ARG A 38 -7.68 -2.42 4.32
C ARG A 38 -8.56 -1.22 4.69
N GLU A 39 -8.21 -0.50 5.76
CA GLU A 39 -8.93 0.73 6.14
C GLU A 39 -8.87 1.79 5.03
N LEU A 40 -7.68 2.02 4.46
CA LEU A 40 -7.49 2.98 3.38
C LEU A 40 -8.29 2.60 2.13
N ALA A 41 -8.29 1.30 1.76
CA ALA A 41 -9.05 0.77 0.63
C ALA A 41 -10.58 0.88 0.82
N GLY A 42 -11.06 1.02 2.05
CA GLY A 42 -12.47 1.35 2.34
C GLY A 42 -12.84 2.77 1.95
N THR A 43 -11.87 3.63 1.64
CA THR A 43 -12.09 5.00 1.16
C THR A 43 -11.95 5.07 -0.37
N ARG A 44 -12.67 6.00 -1.01
CA ARG A 44 -12.61 6.21 -2.48
C ARG A 44 -11.26 6.71 -3.01
N ALA A 45 -10.29 6.96 -2.13
CA ALA A 45 -8.98 7.48 -2.50
C ALA A 45 -7.94 6.37 -2.73
N TYR A 46 -8.23 5.12 -2.35
CA TYR A 46 -7.29 4.01 -2.47
C TYR A 46 -7.98 2.80 -3.09
N GLU A 47 -7.16 1.99 -3.74
CA GLU A 47 -7.59 0.77 -4.40
C GLU A 47 -6.65 -0.35 -4.02
N ARG A 48 -7.22 -1.51 -3.69
CA ARG A 48 -6.48 -2.76 -3.60
C ARG A 48 -6.80 -3.64 -4.79
N SER A 49 -5.75 -4.19 -5.37
CA SER A 49 -5.80 -5.06 -6.54
C SER A 49 -4.78 -6.19 -6.38
N GLU A 50 -4.92 -7.22 -7.21
CA GLU A 50 -3.89 -8.26 -7.38
C GLU A 50 -3.10 -7.91 -8.66
N GLU A 51 -1.93 -7.31 -8.47
CA GLU A 51 -1.03 -6.92 -9.56
C GLU A 51 0.44 -6.97 -9.06
N PRO A 52 1.43 -6.90 -9.96
CA PRO A 52 2.84 -6.84 -9.57
C PRO A 52 3.14 -5.64 -8.66
N CYS A 53 3.80 -5.88 -7.53
CA CYS A 53 4.29 -4.81 -6.66
C CYS A 53 5.36 -3.97 -7.38
N SER A 54 5.23 -2.65 -7.35
CA SER A 54 6.22 -1.74 -7.96
C SER A 54 7.62 -1.79 -7.34
N LEU A 55 7.77 -2.38 -6.15
CA LEU A 55 9.07 -2.50 -5.49
C LEU A 55 9.71 -3.88 -5.65
N CYS A 56 8.95 -4.97 -5.43
CA CYS A 56 9.52 -6.33 -5.50
C CYS A 56 9.16 -7.09 -6.78
N GLY A 57 8.23 -6.60 -7.60
CA GLY A 57 7.80 -7.23 -8.85
C GLY A 57 6.86 -8.43 -8.69
N GLU A 58 6.72 -8.98 -7.48
CA GLU A 58 5.90 -10.15 -7.23
C GLU A 58 4.39 -9.85 -7.36
N PRO A 59 3.59 -10.75 -7.98
CA PRO A 59 2.14 -10.62 -8.06
C PRO A 59 1.53 -10.92 -6.69
N LYS A 60 1.00 -9.89 -6.03
CA LYS A 60 0.45 -9.97 -4.66
C LYS A 60 -0.72 -9.02 -4.50
N SER A 61 -1.37 -9.08 -3.32
CA SER A 61 -2.28 -8.02 -2.92
C SER A 61 -1.50 -6.73 -2.66
N VAL A 62 -1.76 -5.73 -3.49
CA VAL A 62 -1.13 -4.41 -3.42
C VAL A 62 -2.16 -3.34 -3.14
N ILE A 63 -1.70 -2.16 -2.74
CA ILE A 63 -2.49 -0.95 -2.59
C ILE A 63 -1.86 0.21 -3.36
N ARG A 64 -2.70 1.04 -3.97
CA ARG A 64 -2.30 2.32 -4.57
C ARG A 64 -3.30 3.41 -4.22
N ARG A 65 -2.88 4.67 -4.35
CA ARG A 65 -3.79 5.81 -4.30
C ARG A 65 -4.38 6.06 -5.69
N GLN A 66 -5.70 6.18 -5.77
CA GLN A 66 -6.39 6.56 -6.99
C GLN A 66 -6.12 8.04 -7.27
N VAL A 67 -5.36 8.32 -8.33
CA VAL A 67 -5.18 9.67 -8.83
C VAL A 67 -6.35 9.92 -9.78
N HIS A 68 -7.41 10.57 -9.28
CA HIS A 68 -8.47 11.05 -10.16
C HIS A 68 -7.84 12.05 -11.14
N ARG A 69 -7.85 11.72 -12.42
CA ARG A 69 -7.36 12.57 -13.50
C ARG A 69 -8.50 13.39 -14.06
#